data_AF-A0A8C9EUV7-F1
#
_entry.id   AF-A0A8C9EUV7-F1
#
_cell.length_a   1.000
_cell.length_b   1.000
_cell.length_c   1.000
_cell.angle_alpha   90.00
_cell.angle_beta   90.00
_cell.angle_gamma   90.00
#
_symmetry.space_group_name_H-M   'P 1'
#
loop_
_entity.id
_entity.type
_entity.pdbx_description
1 polymer ?
#
loop_
_entity_poly.entity_id
_entity_poly.type
_entity_poly.pdbx_seq_one_letter_code
_entity_poly.pdbx_strand_id
1 'polypeptide(L)'
;MTLTQAEKAAVTTIWAKVATQIEAIGVESLERLFASYPQTKTYFPHFDLSQGSVQLRGHGSKVLNAIGEAVKNIDDIRGALAKLSELHAYILRVDPVNFKVSGHTFRDENYQSQN
;
A
#
# COMPACT_ATOMS: atom_id res chain seq x y z
N MET A 1 -2.02 -20.53 -3.65
CA MET A 1 -3.24 -20.20 -4.42
C MET A 1 -2.88 -19.14 -5.45
N THR A 2 -3.35 -19.29 -6.68
CA THR A 2 -3.23 -18.31 -7.76
C THR A 2 -4.60 -17.71 -8.03
N LEU A 3 -4.65 -16.43 -8.42
CA LEU A 3 -5.91 -15.77 -8.75
C LEU A 3 -6.59 -16.43 -9.96
N THR A 4 -7.90 -16.64 -9.88
CA THR A 4 -8.75 -17.05 -11.00
C THR A 4 -8.87 -15.92 -12.03
N GLN A 5 -9.34 -16.23 -13.24
CA GLN A 5 -9.57 -15.21 -14.27
C GLN A 5 -10.58 -14.15 -13.83
N ALA A 6 -11.63 -14.55 -13.12
CA ALA A 6 -12.65 -13.64 -12.60
C ALA A 6 -12.06 -12.68 -11.54
N GLU A 7 -11.22 -13.19 -10.64
CA GLU A 7 -10.54 -12.36 -9.64
C GLU A 7 -9.56 -11.38 -10.29
N LYS A 8 -8.81 -11.81 -11.32
CA LYS A 8 -7.92 -10.92 -12.08
C LYS A 8 -8.67 -9.76 -12.75
N ALA A 9 -9.82 -10.08 -13.38
CA ALA A 9 -10.67 -9.07 -14.00
C ALA A 9 -11.26 -8.09 -12.97
N ALA A 10 -11.69 -8.60 -11.80
CA ALA A 10 -12.19 -7.76 -10.72
C ALA A 10 -11.11 -6.81 -10.18
N VAL A 11 -9.91 -7.32 -9.90
CA VAL A 11 -8.76 -6.52 -9.45
C VAL A 11 -8.43 -5.43 -10.46
N THR A 12 -8.36 -5.77 -11.75
CA THR A 12 -8.05 -4.79 -12.82
C THR A 12 -9.12 -3.69 -12.89
N THR A 13 -10.39 -4.06 -12.76
CA THR A 13 -11.52 -3.11 -12.79
C THR A 13 -11.50 -2.16 -11.59
N ILE A 14 -11.24 -2.68 -10.39
CA ILE A 14 -11.13 -1.88 -9.17
C ILE A 14 -9.93 -0.94 -9.28
N TRP A 15 -8.78 -1.46 -9.73
CA TRP A 15 -7.56 -0.68 -9.89
C TRP A 15 -7.74 0.52 -10.82
N ALA A 16 -8.50 0.38 -11.91
CA ALA A 16 -8.78 1.48 -12.83
C ALA A 16 -9.41 2.70 -12.14
N LYS A 17 -10.23 2.48 -11.10
CA LYS A 17 -10.80 3.57 -10.28
C LYS A 17 -9.75 4.16 -9.35
N VAL A 18 -9.02 3.30 -8.62
CA VAL A 18 -7.94 3.71 -7.68
C VAL A 18 -6.86 4.53 -8.39
N ALA A 19 -6.50 4.16 -9.61
CA ALA A 19 -5.48 4.84 -10.41
C ALA A 19 -5.79 6.33 -10.68
N THR A 20 -7.05 6.74 -10.59
CA THR A 20 -7.46 8.15 -10.75
C THR A 20 -7.24 9.00 -9.49
N GLN A 21 -6.98 8.36 -8.34
CA GLN A 21 -6.91 9.00 -7.01
C GLN A 21 -5.71 8.53 -6.19
N ILE A 22 -4.60 8.18 -6.85
CA ILE A 22 -3.40 7.59 -6.23
C ILE A 22 -2.90 8.42 -5.03
N GLU A 23 -2.78 9.73 -5.17
CA GLU A 23 -2.23 10.55 -4.07
C GLU A 23 -3.17 10.56 -2.85
N ALA A 24 -4.47 10.76 -3.07
CA ALA A 24 -5.47 10.86 -2.01
C ALA A 24 -5.64 9.53 -1.26
N ILE A 25 -5.82 8.43 -1.98
CA ILE A 25 -5.97 7.10 -1.38
C ILE A 25 -4.68 6.68 -0.68
N GLY A 26 -3.53 7.00 -1.28
CA GLY A 26 -2.22 6.64 -0.74
C GLY A 26 -1.93 7.31 0.59
N VAL A 27 -2.14 8.62 0.69
CA VAL A 27 -1.93 9.35 1.96
C VAL A 27 -2.92 8.93 3.02
N GLU A 28 -4.19 8.79 2.68
CA GLU A 28 -5.24 8.39 3.61
C GLU A 28 -4.98 6.99 4.20
N SER A 29 -4.53 6.04 3.37
CA SER A 29 -4.21 4.68 3.81
C SER A 29 -3.03 4.67 4.80
N LEU A 30 -2.00 5.50 4.57
CA LEU A 30 -0.86 5.63 5.48
C LEU A 30 -1.23 6.34 6.79
N GLU A 31 -2.06 7.38 6.73
CA GLU A 31 -2.57 8.06 7.92
C GLU A 31 -3.38 7.09 8.79
N ARG A 32 -4.26 6.27 8.18
CA ARG A 32 -5.00 5.21 8.87
C ARG A 32 -4.08 4.15 9.46
N LEU A 33 -3.05 3.71 8.70
CA LEU A 33 -2.04 2.77 9.20
C LEU A 33 -1.37 3.26 10.47
N PHE A 34 -0.92 4.52 10.48
CA PHE A 34 -0.23 5.09 11.62
C PHE A 34 -1.16 5.39 12.81
N ALA A 35 -2.43 5.66 12.56
CA ALA A 35 -3.45 5.83 13.60
C ALA A 35 -3.83 4.49 14.24
N SER A 36 -4.15 3.48 13.43
CA SER A 36 -4.61 2.16 13.90
C SER A 36 -3.48 1.28 14.42
N TYR A 37 -2.26 1.44 13.90
CA TYR A 37 -1.10 0.61 14.21
C TYR A 37 0.15 1.45 14.50
N PRO A 38 0.21 2.16 15.64
CA PRO A 38 1.29 3.11 15.93
C PRO A 38 2.70 2.51 15.90
N GLN A 39 2.86 1.21 16.17
CA GLN A 39 4.15 0.51 16.10
C GLN A 39 4.80 0.59 14.70
N THR A 40 4.00 0.75 13.65
CA THR A 40 4.49 0.87 12.27
C THR A 40 5.26 2.18 12.03
N LYS A 41 5.07 3.21 12.87
CA LYS A 41 5.79 4.48 12.80
C LYS A 41 7.30 4.32 13.02
N THR A 42 7.73 3.24 13.68
CA THR A 42 9.14 2.94 13.94
C THR A 42 9.98 2.77 12.68
N TYR A 43 9.36 2.44 11.54
CA TYR A 43 10.02 2.34 10.23
C TYR A 43 10.19 3.70 9.53
N PHE A 44 9.60 4.78 10.08
CA PHE A 44 9.57 6.11 9.47
C PHE A 44 10.10 7.23 10.39
N PRO A 45 11.23 7.06 11.10
CA PRO A 45 11.74 8.08 12.03
C PRO A 45 12.23 9.35 11.30
N HIS A 46 12.42 9.28 9.99
CA HIS A 46 12.89 10.37 9.13
C HIS A 46 11.77 11.12 8.39
N PHE A 47 10.51 10.77 8.66
CA PHE A 47 9.35 11.37 8.02
C PHE A 47 8.62 12.29 9.00
N ASP A 48 8.14 13.41 8.47
CA ASP A 48 7.00 14.11 9.03
C ASP A 48 5.75 13.25 8.82
N LEU A 49 5.19 12.76 9.93
CA LEU A 49 3.98 11.92 9.96
C LEU A 49 2.72 12.72 10.31
N SER A 50 2.78 14.05 10.29
CA SER A 50 1.61 14.90 10.45
C SER A 50 0.62 14.74 9.30
N GLN A 51 -0.66 15.00 9.59
CA GLN A 51 -1.72 14.91 8.60
C GLN A 51 -1.43 15.86 7.43
N GLY A 52 -1.52 15.36 6.20
CA GLY A 52 -1.21 16.15 5.01
C GLY A 52 0.27 16.45 4.82
N SER A 53 1.18 15.66 5.41
CA SER A 53 2.61 15.71 5.10
C SER A 53 2.90 15.44 3.63
N VAL A 54 3.79 16.24 3.04
CA VAL A 54 4.28 16.04 1.65
C VAL A 54 5.02 14.71 1.54
N GLN A 55 5.75 14.30 2.59
CA GLN A 55 6.47 13.03 2.60
C GLN A 55 5.51 11.85 2.59
N LEU A 56 4.39 11.94 3.34
CA LEU A 56 3.35 10.92 3.32
C LEU A 56 2.65 10.81 1.96
N ARG A 57 2.27 11.94 1.35
CA ARG A 57 1.69 11.95 -0.01
C ARG A 57 2.62 11.30 -1.04
N GLY A 58 3.90 11.68 -1.00
CA GLY A 58 4.91 11.13 -1.89
C GLY A 58 5.13 9.63 -1.69
N HIS A 59 5.16 9.16 -0.44
CA HIS A 59 5.35 7.73 -0.16
C HIS A 59 4.10 6.90 -0.45
N GLY A 60 2.91 7.38 -0.10
CA GLY A 60 1.63 6.73 -0.43
C GLY A 60 1.47 6.53 -1.93
N SER A 61 1.84 7.54 -2.72
CA SER A 61 1.86 7.44 -4.18
C SER A 61 2.84 6.38 -4.68
N LYS A 62 4.04 6.26 -4.07
CA LYS A 62 5.01 5.21 -4.43
C LYS A 62 4.46 3.81 -4.16
N VAL A 63 3.80 3.61 -3.01
CA VAL A 63 3.20 2.32 -2.64
C VAL A 63 2.09 1.93 -3.61
N LEU A 64 1.15 2.83 -3.90
CA LEU A 64 0.07 2.55 -4.84
C LEU A 64 0.58 2.36 -6.28
N ASN A 65 1.57 3.13 -6.73
CA ASN A 65 2.18 2.88 -8.05
C ASN A 65 2.79 1.48 -8.15
N ALA A 66 3.43 0.98 -7.08
CA ALA A 66 3.94 -0.40 -7.06
C ALA A 66 2.80 -1.44 -7.10
N ILE A 67 1.68 -1.20 -6.41
CA ILE A 67 0.48 -2.05 -6.54
C ILE A 67 -0.05 -2.01 -7.98
N GLY A 68 -0.06 -0.85 -8.63
CA GLY A 68 -0.46 -0.72 -10.02
C GLY A 68 0.45 -1.49 -10.99
N GLU A 69 1.75 -1.53 -10.71
CA GLU A 69 2.68 -2.36 -11.48
C GLU A 69 2.40 -3.86 -11.28
N ALA A 70 2.04 -4.27 -10.06
CA ALA A 70 1.60 -5.63 -9.79
C ALA A 70 0.31 -5.99 -10.53
N VAL A 71 -0.65 -5.05 -10.60
CA VAL A 71 -1.92 -5.26 -11.35
C VAL A 71 -1.67 -5.36 -12.85
N LYS A 72 -0.77 -4.55 -13.42
CA LYS A 72 -0.38 -4.65 -14.84
C LYS A 72 0.27 -5.98 -15.18
N ASN A 73 1.04 -6.53 -14.24
CA ASN A 73 1.75 -7.80 -14.38
C ASN A 73 1.11 -8.90 -13.52
N ILE A 74 -0.22 -8.97 -13.48
CA ILE A 74 -0.96 -9.84 -12.55
C ILE A 74 -0.65 -11.34 -12.72
N ASP A 75 -0.12 -11.72 -13.89
CA ASP A 75 0.35 -13.08 -14.19
C ASP A 75 1.80 -13.34 -13.76
N ASP A 76 2.62 -12.29 -13.56
CA ASP A 76 4.02 -12.36 -13.10
C ASP A 76 4.35 -11.26 -12.06
N ILE A 77 3.60 -11.26 -10.96
CA ILE A 77 3.81 -10.30 -9.86
C ILE A 77 5.20 -10.44 -9.24
N ARG A 78 5.75 -11.67 -9.21
CA ARG A 78 7.07 -11.94 -8.62
C ARG A 78 8.18 -11.29 -9.44
N GLY A 79 8.14 -11.43 -10.77
CA GLY A 79 9.10 -10.76 -11.65
C GLY A 79 8.97 -9.24 -11.56
N ALA A 80 7.73 -8.73 -11.64
CA ALA A 80 7.48 -7.29 -11.62
C ALA A 80 7.93 -6.59 -10.33
N LEU A 81 7.77 -7.25 -9.17
CA LEU A 81 8.11 -6.68 -7.86
C LEU A 81 9.43 -7.18 -7.26
N ALA A 82 10.26 -7.92 -8.00
CA ALA A 82 11.48 -8.54 -7.48
C ALA A 82 12.41 -7.54 -6.76
N LYS A 83 12.72 -6.40 -7.40
CA LYS A 83 13.56 -5.35 -6.81
C LYS A 83 12.95 -4.75 -5.53
N LEU A 84 11.62 -4.59 -5.49
CA LEU A 84 10.92 -4.07 -4.33
C LEU A 84 10.95 -5.08 -3.18
N SER A 85 10.85 -6.38 -3.49
CA SER A 85 10.98 -7.46 -2.52
C SER A 85 12.38 -7.50 -1.92
N GLU A 86 13.42 -7.37 -2.74
CA GLU A 86 14.82 -7.31 -2.26
C GLU A 86 15.05 -6.10 -1.35
N LEU A 87 14.53 -4.94 -1.74
CA LEU A 87 14.61 -3.72 -0.93
C LEU A 87 14.00 -3.93 0.46
N HIS A 88 12.79 -4.50 0.54
CA HIS A 88 12.13 -4.75 1.82
C HIS A 88 12.80 -5.84 2.65
N ALA A 89 13.36 -6.87 2.01
CA ALA A 89 13.99 -8.00 2.71
C ALA A 89 15.37 -7.64 3.27
N TYR A 90 16.21 -6.96 2.49
CA TYR A 90 17.63 -6.83 2.83
C TYR A 90 18.04 -5.44 3.34
N ILE A 91 17.38 -4.39 2.84
CA ILE A 91 17.72 -3.00 3.15
C ILE A 91 16.80 -2.45 4.24
N LEU A 92 15.49 -2.44 3.98
CA LEU A 92 14.50 -1.87 4.91
C LEU A 92 14.19 -2.83 6.06
N ARG A 93 14.29 -4.14 5.82
CA ARG A 93 14.11 -5.23 6.80
C ARG A 93 12.79 -5.10 7.58
N VAL A 94 11.71 -4.78 6.88
CA VAL A 94 10.38 -4.65 7.47
C VAL A 94 9.89 -6.02 7.90
N ASP A 95 9.46 -6.17 9.17
CA ASP A 95 8.91 -7.43 9.65
C ASP A 95 7.65 -7.81 8.83
N PRO A 96 7.57 -9.04 8.29
CA PRO A 96 6.45 -9.52 7.50
C PRO A 96 5.06 -9.29 8.10
N VAL A 97 4.94 -9.24 9.44
CA VAL A 97 3.66 -8.96 10.11
C VAL A 97 3.06 -7.60 9.72
N ASN A 98 3.91 -6.62 9.41
CA ASN A 98 3.47 -5.26 9.10
C ASN A 98 2.80 -5.15 7.71
N PHE A 99 3.10 -6.06 6.78
CA PHE A 99 2.42 -6.09 5.47
C PHE A 99 0.95 -6.51 5.61
N LYS A 100 0.60 -7.30 6.63
CA LYS A 100 -0.80 -7.70 6.88
C LYS A 100 -1.65 -6.51 7.33
N VAL A 101 -1.15 -5.72 8.30
CA VAL A 101 -1.87 -4.54 8.82
C VAL A 101 -1.91 -3.42 7.79
N SER A 102 -0.84 -3.24 7.01
CA SER A 102 -0.84 -2.33 5.86
C SER A 102 -1.93 -2.73 4.87
N GLY A 103 -1.99 -4.00 4.47
CA GLY A 103 -3.03 -4.50 3.56
C GLY A 103 -4.46 -4.30 4.06
N HIS A 104 -4.72 -4.32 5.38
CA HIS A 104 -6.04 -4.00 5.93
C HIS A 104 -6.39 -2.52 5.74
N THR A 105 -5.47 -1.62 6.07
CA THR A 105 -5.70 -0.17 5.97
C THR A 105 -5.93 0.32 4.55
N PHE A 106 -5.37 -0.37 3.54
CA PHE A 106 -5.61 -0.11 2.12
C PHE A 106 -6.97 -0.66 1.62
N ARG A 107 -7.60 -1.57 2.36
CA ARG A 107 -8.83 -2.26 1.93
C ARG A 107 -10.09 -1.69 2.59
N ASP A 108 -9.95 -1.13 3.78
CA ASP A 108 -11.08 -0.64 4.55
C ASP A 108 -11.42 0.78 4.09
N GLU A 109 -12.62 1.00 3.57
CA GLU A 109 -13.18 2.34 3.32
C GLU A 109 -13.82 2.94 4.62
N ASN A 110 -14.04 2.12 5.65
CA ASN A 110 -14.91 2.42 6.80
C ASN A 110 -14.20 2.88 8.09
N TYR A 111 -13.12 3.67 8.02
CA TYR A 111 -12.54 4.24 9.26
C TYR A 111 -13.31 5.47 9.79
N GLN A 112 -14.24 6.05 9.01
CA GLN A 112 -15.01 7.24 9.40
C GLN A 112 -16.26 6.96 10.26
N SER A 113 -16.53 5.70 10.68
CA SER A 113 -17.79 5.36 11.38
C SER A 113 -17.63 5.06 12.88
N GLN A 114 -16.54 5.45 13.54
CA GLN A 114 -16.39 5.27 15.00
C GLN A 114 -15.65 6.41 15.71
N ASN A 115 -16.07 7.66 15.49
CA ASN A 115 -15.91 8.73 16.48
C ASN A 115 -17.03 9.76 16.36
#